data_AF-A0A174GN77-F1
#
_entry.id   AF-A0A174GN77-F1
#
_cell.length_a   1.000
_cell.length_b   1.000
_cell.length_c   1.000
_cell.angle_alpha   90.00
_cell.angle_beta   90.00
_cell.angle_gamma   90.00
#
_symmetry.space_group_name_H-M   'P 1'
#
loop_
_entity.id
_entity.type
_entity.pdbx_description
1 polymer ?
#
loop_
_entity_poly.entity_id
_entity_poly.type
_entity_poly.pdbx_seq_one_letter_code
_entity_poly.pdbx_strand_id
1 'polypeptide(L)'
;MIKNKKSKPHSKNRAFTLIELVVVIAIVAVLAAAFTPKLSGYMDEARKVVVLDQAKRVLTAYENLNLKFNTLTEKDYIESVVSLSGSPVTLSEITKIPSKFTIEDCRNLLNTEKYDFTMTNGIVTTINSR
;
A
#
# COMPACT_ATOMS: atom_id res chain seq x y z
N MET A 1 -15.35 -74.25 -27.82
CA MET A 1 -16.14 -73.08 -27.40
C MET A 1 -15.21 -71.87 -27.31
N ILE A 2 -15.25 -70.96 -28.28
CA ILE A 2 -14.33 -69.80 -28.37
C ILE A 2 -15.03 -68.58 -27.77
N LYS A 3 -14.48 -67.98 -26.71
CA LYS A 3 -15.00 -66.72 -26.12
C LYS A 3 -14.32 -65.53 -26.80
N ASN A 4 -15.11 -64.73 -27.53
CA ASN A 4 -14.63 -63.52 -28.21
C ASN A 4 -14.57 -62.34 -27.22
N LYS A 5 -13.38 -61.77 -27.02
CA LYS A 5 -13.15 -60.64 -26.08
C LYS A 5 -13.43 -59.32 -26.79
N LYS A 6 -14.58 -58.69 -26.53
CA LYS A 6 -14.90 -57.34 -27.04
C LYS A 6 -13.96 -56.30 -26.39
N SER A 7 -13.10 -55.66 -27.18
CA SER A 7 -12.23 -54.56 -26.75
C SER A 7 -13.06 -53.29 -26.50
N LYS A 8 -12.95 -52.70 -25.31
CA LYS A 8 -13.57 -51.40 -24.99
C LYS A 8 -12.93 -50.29 -25.86
N PRO A 9 -13.71 -49.34 -26.43
CA PRO A 9 -13.14 -48.22 -27.16
C PRO A 9 -12.36 -47.30 -26.22
N HIS A 10 -11.11 -47.00 -26.56
CA HIS A 10 -10.25 -46.09 -25.81
C HIS A 10 -10.77 -44.65 -26.02
N SER A 11 -11.19 -43.98 -24.95
CA SER A 11 -11.59 -42.58 -25.01
C SER A 11 -10.36 -41.74 -25.36
N LYS A 12 -10.41 -41.01 -26.49
CA LYS A 12 -9.35 -40.09 -26.89
C LYS A 12 -9.32 -38.92 -25.90
N ASN A 13 -8.47 -39.02 -24.88
CA ASN A 13 -8.16 -37.90 -24.02
C ASN A 13 -7.39 -36.88 -24.87
N ARG A 14 -7.96 -35.69 -25.07
CA ARG A 14 -7.29 -34.62 -25.81
C ARG A 14 -6.12 -34.14 -24.94
N ALA A 15 -4.91 -34.44 -25.37
CA ALA A 15 -3.71 -33.89 -24.76
C ALA A 15 -3.45 -32.48 -25.32
N PHE A 16 -3.04 -31.57 -24.46
CA PHE A 16 -2.62 -30.22 -24.85
C PHE A 16 -1.30 -30.31 -25.63
N THR A 17 -1.15 -29.52 -26.68
CA THR A 17 0.11 -29.48 -27.43
C THR A 17 1.10 -28.54 -26.75
N LEU A 18 2.40 -28.85 -26.84
CA LEU A 18 3.45 -27.96 -26.31
C LEU A 18 3.42 -26.58 -26.97
N ILE A 19 3.03 -26.52 -28.25
CA ILE A 19 2.94 -25.27 -28.98
C ILE A 19 1.84 -24.36 -28.43
N GLU A 20 0.65 -24.90 -28.11
CA GLU A 20 -0.42 -24.12 -27.49
C GLU A 20 0.02 -23.53 -26.14
N LEU A 21 0.80 -24.28 -25.36
CA LEU A 21 1.33 -23.79 -24.08
C LEU A 21 2.35 -22.66 -24.28
N VAL A 22 3.29 -22.82 -25.22
CA VAL A 22 4.35 -21.83 -25.49
C VAL A 22 3.77 -20.53 -26.03
N VAL A 23 2.75 -20.60 -26.89
CA VAL A 23 2.07 -19.40 -27.40
C VAL A 23 1.36 -18.64 -26.27
N VAL A 24 0.72 -19.34 -25.33
CA VAL A 24 0.03 -18.69 -24.20
C VAL A 24 1.01 -17.97 -23.28
N ILE A 25 2.11 -18.62 -22.87
CA ILE A 25 3.12 -17.96 -22.02
C ILE A 25 3.78 -16.78 -22.74
N ALA A 26 3.95 -16.85 -24.07
CA ALA A 26 4.46 -15.74 -24.86
C ALA A 26 3.52 -14.54 -24.84
N ILE A 27 2.21 -14.74 -25.03
CA ILE A 27 1.21 -13.66 -24.95
C ILE A 27 1.15 -13.07 -23.53
N VAL A 28 1.14 -13.92 -22.49
CA VAL A 28 1.14 -13.46 -21.09
C VAL A 28 2.40 -12.63 -20.79
N ALA A 29 3.57 -13.04 -21.29
CA ALA A 29 4.82 -12.30 -21.10
C ALA A 29 4.77 -10.90 -21.72
N VAL A 30 4.26 -10.78 -22.96
CA VAL A 30 4.10 -9.47 -23.61
C VAL A 30 3.12 -8.58 -22.85
N LEU A 31 1.96 -9.11 -22.45
CA LEU A 31 0.96 -8.36 -21.68
C LEU A 31 1.51 -7.92 -20.32
N ALA A 32 2.20 -8.81 -19.60
CA ALA A 32 2.80 -8.50 -18.30
C ALA A 32 3.86 -7.40 -18.40
N ALA A 33 4.72 -7.47 -19.43
CA ALA A 33 5.73 -6.45 -19.67
C ALA A 33 5.11 -5.07 -19.95
N ALA A 34 4.05 -5.02 -20.78
CA ALA A 34 3.34 -3.78 -21.09
C ALA A 34 2.52 -3.22 -19.91
N PHE A 35 2.08 -4.08 -18.98
CA PHE A 35 1.21 -3.69 -17.87
C PHE A 35 1.96 -3.20 -16.62
N THR A 36 3.16 -3.74 -16.38
CA THR A 36 4.00 -3.43 -15.20
C THR A 36 4.20 -1.92 -14.91
N PRO A 37 4.56 -1.04 -15.88
CA PRO A 37 4.85 0.36 -15.58
C PRO A 37 3.62 1.14 -15.08
N LYS A 38 2.42 0.82 -15.60
CA LYS A 38 1.18 1.50 -15.20
C LYS A 38 0.83 1.20 -13.75
N LEU A 39 0.98 -0.05 -13.32
CA LEU A 39 0.68 -0.47 -11.96
C LEU A 39 1.58 0.23 -10.93
N SER A 40 2.87 0.40 -11.22
CA SER A 40 3.81 1.06 -10.29
C SER A 40 3.39 2.50 -9.95
N GLY A 41 2.98 3.29 -10.94
CA GLY A 41 2.54 4.67 -10.70
C GLY A 41 1.29 4.78 -9.83
N TYR A 42 0.29 3.91 -10.04
CA TYR A 42 -0.90 3.87 -9.18
C TYR A 42 -0.58 3.43 -7.75
N MET A 43 0.40 2.54 -7.56
CA MET A 43 0.84 2.14 -6.22
C MET A 43 1.48 3.29 -5.45
N ASP A 44 2.23 4.17 -6.13
CA ASP A 44 2.82 5.34 -5.50
C ASP A 44 1.75 6.35 -5.08
N GLU A 45 0.74 6.59 -5.93
CA GLU A 45 -0.38 7.47 -5.57
C GLU A 45 -1.19 6.91 -4.39
N ALA A 46 -1.47 5.61 -4.40
CA ALA A 46 -2.14 4.94 -3.28
C ALA A 46 -1.34 5.08 -1.97
N ARG A 47 -0.01 4.97 -2.04
CA ARG A 47 0.86 5.17 -0.87
C ARG A 47 0.81 6.62 -0.36
N LYS A 48 0.78 7.61 -1.25
CA LYS A 48 0.61 9.03 -0.86
C LYS A 48 -0.71 9.24 -0.14
N VAL A 49 -1.81 8.69 -0.65
CA VAL A 49 -3.13 8.79 -0.01
C VAL A 49 -3.11 8.19 1.40
N VAL A 50 -2.47 7.03 1.60
CA VAL A 50 -2.33 6.40 2.92
C VAL A 50 -1.52 7.28 3.88
N VAL A 51 -0.46 7.94 3.41
CA VAL A 51 0.30 8.90 4.21
C VAL A 51 -0.58 10.07 4.64
N LEU A 52 -1.33 10.67 3.72
CA LEU A 52 -2.22 11.79 4.04
C LEU A 52 -3.29 11.38 5.05
N ASP A 53 -3.88 10.20 4.90
CA ASP A 53 -4.84 9.66 5.87
C ASP A 53 -4.21 9.48 7.26
N GLN A 54 -3.02 8.88 7.35
CA GLN A 54 -2.31 8.74 8.62
C GLN A 54 -2.00 10.09 9.28
N ALA A 55 -1.53 11.08 8.52
CA ALA A 55 -1.24 12.42 9.02
C ALA A 55 -2.50 13.09 9.57
N LYS A 56 -3.63 12.94 8.87
CA LYS A 56 -4.94 13.47 9.29
C LYS A 56 -5.44 12.81 10.57
N ARG A 57 -5.28 11.49 10.71
CA ARG A 57 -5.63 10.74 11.92
C ARG A 57 -4.81 11.19 13.12
N VAL A 58 -3.49 11.34 12.94
CA VAL A 58 -2.59 11.87 13.97
C VAL A 58 -2.99 13.28 14.39
N LEU A 59 -3.25 14.15 13.42
CA LEU A 59 -3.61 15.53 13.71
C LEU A 59 -4.95 15.63 14.47
N THR A 60 -5.93 14.83 14.06
CA THR A 60 -7.23 14.75 14.76
C THR A 60 -7.04 14.24 16.19
N ALA A 61 -6.18 13.25 16.41
CA ALA A 61 -5.86 12.75 17.74
C ALA A 61 -5.17 13.84 18.60
N TYR A 62 -4.21 14.56 18.01
CA TYR A 62 -3.55 15.69 18.67
C TYR A 62 -4.56 16.76 19.08
N GLU A 63 -5.44 17.21 18.18
CA GLU A 63 -6.43 18.24 18.48
C GLU A 63 -7.37 17.80 19.61
N ASN A 64 -7.84 16.55 19.57
CA ASN A 64 -8.67 15.98 20.64
C ASN A 64 -7.94 15.91 21.99
N LEU A 65 -6.65 15.59 22.01
CA LEU A 65 -5.85 15.56 23.24
C LEU A 65 -5.54 16.95 23.76
N ASN A 66 -5.22 17.88 22.87
CA ASN A 66 -4.91 19.24 23.24
C ASN A 66 -6.14 19.94 23.84
N LEU A 67 -7.34 19.66 23.32
CA LEU A 67 -8.60 20.11 23.93
C LEU A 67 -8.82 19.54 25.34
N LYS A 68 -8.35 18.31 25.62
CA LYS A 68 -8.56 17.63 26.92
C LYS A 68 -7.52 18.00 27.97
N PHE A 69 -6.26 18.17 27.57
CA PHE A 69 -5.13 18.26 28.50
C PHE A 69 -4.29 19.53 28.32
N ASN A 70 -4.38 20.21 27.16
CA ASN A 70 -3.61 21.42 26.81
C ASN A 70 -2.10 21.31 27.10
N THR A 71 -1.54 20.11 26.95
CA THR A 71 -0.12 19.82 27.26
C THR A 71 0.75 19.64 26.03
N LEU A 72 0.17 19.59 24.83
CA LEU A 72 0.86 19.23 23.60
C LEU A 72 1.00 20.42 22.66
N THR A 73 2.19 20.59 22.12
CA THR A 73 2.57 21.63 21.17
C THR A 73 2.79 21.03 19.78
N GLU A 74 2.82 21.87 18.74
CA GLU A 74 2.98 21.40 17.37
C GLU A 74 4.38 20.79 17.09
N LYS A 75 5.34 21.05 17.97
CA LYS A 75 6.71 20.51 17.92
C LYS A 75 6.85 19.13 18.55
N ASP A 76 5.81 18.66 19.23
CA ASP A 76 5.83 17.35 19.84
C ASP A 76 5.79 16.24 18.78
N TYR A 77 6.49 15.15 19.08
CA TYR A 77 6.58 14.00 18.20
C TYR A 77 5.26 13.21 18.17
N ILE A 78 4.98 12.55 17.05
CA ILE A 78 3.80 11.67 16.93
C ILE A 78 3.76 10.62 18.05
N GLU A 79 4.91 10.11 18.48
CA GLU A 79 5.00 9.14 19.58
C GLU A 79 4.39 9.63 20.91
N SER A 80 4.56 10.91 21.25
CA SER A 80 3.96 11.48 22.47
C SER A 80 2.45 11.60 22.34
N VAL A 81 1.96 11.99 21.15
CA VAL A 81 0.52 12.07 20.87
C VAL A 81 -0.13 10.68 20.91
N VAL A 82 0.52 9.68 20.33
CA VAL A 82 -0.04 8.31 20.26
C VAL A 82 0.00 7.59 21.60
N SER A 83 1.01 7.83 22.42
CA SER A 83 1.06 7.25 23.77
C SER A 83 -0.01 7.83 24.71
N LEU A 84 -0.37 9.11 24.52
CA LEU A 84 -1.42 9.80 25.28
C LEU A 84 -2.83 9.56 24.74
N SER A 85 -2.96 9.17 23.46
CA SER A 85 -4.28 8.97 22.83
C SER A 85 -4.98 7.71 23.33
N GLY A 86 -4.23 6.65 23.67
CA GLY A 86 -4.75 5.38 24.20
C GLY A 86 -5.56 4.54 23.21
N SER A 87 -6.40 5.17 22.37
CA SER A 87 -7.16 4.65 21.21
C SER A 87 -7.97 5.83 20.62
N PRO A 88 -8.12 6.05 19.27
CA PRO A 88 -8.13 5.09 18.15
C PRO A 88 -6.98 5.27 17.14
N VAL A 89 -5.83 5.75 17.61
CA VAL A 89 -4.61 5.89 16.80
C VAL A 89 -3.49 5.18 17.54
N THR A 90 -2.95 4.10 16.96
CA THR A 90 -1.83 3.35 17.54
C THR A 90 -0.59 3.40 16.64
N LEU A 91 0.61 3.23 17.20
CA LEU A 91 1.86 3.25 16.43
C LEU A 91 1.93 2.11 15.41
N SER A 92 1.22 1.01 15.65
CA SER A 92 1.06 -0.10 14.71
C SER A 92 0.25 0.26 13.46
N GLU A 93 -0.56 1.31 13.51
CA GLU A 93 -1.38 1.74 12.36
C GLU A 93 -0.70 2.86 11.56
N ILE A 94 0.23 3.61 12.17
CA ILE A 94 1.01 4.66 11.53
C ILE A 94 2.35 4.06 11.09
N THR A 95 2.33 3.34 9.98
CA THR A 95 3.52 2.65 9.44
C THR A 95 4.20 3.40 8.30
N LYS A 96 3.57 4.46 7.77
CA LYS A 96 4.04 5.19 6.57
C LYS A 96 4.58 6.58 6.91
N ILE A 97 4.31 7.07 8.11
CA ILE A 97 4.90 8.28 8.68
C ILE A 97 5.83 7.86 9.84
N PRO A 98 7.07 8.36 9.91
CA PRO A 98 7.95 8.08 11.04
C PRO A 98 7.39 8.61 12.36
N SER A 99 7.52 7.85 13.46
CA SER A 99 7.05 8.27 14.79
C SER A 99 7.74 9.51 15.36
N LYS A 100 8.93 9.84 14.82
CA LYS A 100 9.72 11.04 15.14
C LYS A 100 9.32 12.29 14.33
N PHE A 101 8.33 12.19 13.44
CA PHE A 101 7.77 13.39 12.83
C PHE A 101 7.05 14.21 13.89
N THR A 102 6.96 15.52 13.66
CA THR A 102 6.21 16.44 14.51
C THR A 102 4.78 16.59 14.03
N ILE A 103 3.94 17.23 14.84
CA ILE A 103 2.57 17.59 14.42
C ILE A 103 2.58 18.68 13.36
N GLU A 104 3.56 19.59 13.39
CA GLU A 104 3.83 20.54 12.31
C GLU A 104 4.11 19.82 10.99
N ASP A 105 4.93 18.75 11.01
CA ASP A 105 5.18 17.93 9.83
C ASP A 105 3.89 17.28 9.31
N CYS A 106 3.01 16.81 10.21
CA CYS A 106 1.71 16.27 9.81
C CYS A 106 0.82 17.33 9.13
N ARG A 107 0.83 18.58 9.60
CA ARG A 107 0.11 19.69 8.93
C ARG A 107 0.73 20.01 7.57
N ASN A 108 2.05 20.02 7.47
CA ASN A 108 2.74 20.27 6.20
C ASN A 108 2.43 19.19 5.17
N LEU A 109 2.35 17.92 5.57
CA LEU A 109 1.93 16.81 4.70
C LEU A 109 0.51 17.02 4.13
N LEU A 110 -0.42 17.53 4.93
CA LEU A 110 -1.79 17.80 4.50
C LEU A 110 -1.92 19.05 3.60
N ASN A 111 -0.95 19.97 3.67
CA ASN A 111 -0.92 21.14 2.82
C ASN A 111 -0.21 20.85 1.48
N THR A 112 -0.90 20.09 0.63
CA THR A 112 -0.39 19.65 -0.69
C THR A 112 -0.24 20.79 -1.70
N GLU A 113 -0.75 21.99 -1.39
CA GLU A 113 -0.57 23.18 -2.23
C GLU A 113 0.83 23.77 -2.04
N LYS A 114 1.33 23.77 -0.80
CA LYS A 114 2.59 24.42 -0.41
C LYS A 114 3.75 23.44 -0.28
N TYR A 115 3.48 22.17 0.05
CA TYR A 115 4.52 21.17 0.30
C TYR A 115 4.33 19.93 -0.56
N ASP A 116 5.44 19.26 -0.86
CA ASP A 116 5.49 17.91 -1.40
C ASP A 116 6.35 17.04 -0.49
N PHE A 117 6.24 15.72 -0.60
CA PHE A 117 7.00 14.80 0.23
C PHE A 117 7.61 13.67 -0.57
N THR A 118 8.82 13.30 -0.17
CA THR A 118 9.52 12.16 -0.76
C THR A 118 9.28 10.92 0.07
N MET A 119 9.08 9.79 -0.61
CA MET A 119 8.92 8.49 0.01
C MET A 119 10.07 7.58 -0.39
N THR A 120 10.60 6.84 0.58
CA THR A 120 11.59 5.77 0.34
C THR A 120 11.05 4.49 0.95
N ASN A 121 10.99 3.41 0.17
CA ASN A 121 10.40 2.13 0.59
C ASN A 121 8.96 2.25 1.12
N GLY A 122 8.20 3.22 0.60
CA GLY A 122 6.82 3.47 1.00
C GLY A 122 6.67 4.17 2.37
N ILE A 123 7.74 4.78 2.91
CA ILE A 123 7.71 5.59 4.13
C ILE A 123 8.15 7.01 3.77
N VAL A 124 7.50 8.03 4.35
CA VAL A 124 7.89 9.43 4.19
C VAL A 124 9.28 9.67 4.79
N THR A 125 10.15 10.34 4.04
CA THR A 125 11.51 10.69 4.48
C THR A 125 11.71 12.18 4.65
N THR A 126 11.22 12.98 3.71
CA THR A 126 11.44 14.43 3.69
C THR A 126 10.18 15.13 3.23
N ILE A 127 9.91 16.29 3.83
CA ILE A 127 8.91 17.25 3.38
C ILE A 127 9.66 18.43 2.75
N ASN A 128 9.33 18.75 1.52
CA ASN A 128 9.94 19.84 0.76
C ASN A 128 8.88 20.89 0.47
N SER A 129 9.24 22.16 0.57
CA SER A 129 8.41 23.23 0.01
C SER A 129 8.41 23.13 -1.51
N ARG A 130 7.25 23.33 -2.14
CA ARG A 130 7.14 23.46 -3.60
C ARG A 130 7.75 24.77 -4.11
#